data_AF-A0A1B8H882-F1
#
_entry.id   AF-A0A1B8H882-F1
#
_cell.length_a   1.000
_cell.length_b   1.000
_cell.length_c   1.000
_cell.angle_alpha   90.00
_cell.angle_beta   90.00
_cell.angle_gamma   90.00
#
_symmetry.space_group_name_H-M   'P 1'
#
loop_
_entity.id
_entity.type
_entity.pdbx_description
1 polymer ?
#
loop_
_entity_poly.entity_id
_entity_poly.type
_entity_poly.pdbx_seq_one_letter_code
_entity_poly.pdbx_strand_id
1 'polypeptide(L)' 'MTDKELPLIYSKDGSHDIASLRDMFAAKAMQGILVNAERNEFSFCKVDEIASKSYELADAMLRAREK' A
#
# COMPACT_ATOMS: atom_id res chain seq x y z
N MET A 1 7.47 22.79 -9.78
CA MET A 1 7.07 21.70 -8.87
C MET A 1 6.84 20.51 -9.78
N THR A 2 7.77 19.55 -9.83
CA THR A 2 7.69 18.43 -10.77
C THR A 2 6.47 17.58 -10.42
N ASP A 3 5.47 17.59 -11.29
CA ASP A 3 4.40 16.59 -11.34
C ASP A 3 5.06 15.22 -11.48
N LYS A 4 5.26 14.55 -10.35
CA LYS A 4 5.63 13.13 -10.35
C LYS A 4 4.34 12.40 -10.70
N GLU A 5 4.18 12.05 -11.98
CA GLU A 5 3.14 11.13 -12.42
C GLU A 5 3.18 9.90 -11.51
N LEU A 6 2.17 9.79 -10.66
CA LEU A 6 1.95 8.58 -9.88
C LEU A 6 1.52 7.49 -10.88
N PRO A 7 2.07 6.26 -10.76
CA PRO A 7 1.71 5.19 -11.68
C PRO A 7 0.19 4.95 -11.65
N LEU A 8 -0.40 4.82 -12.83
CA LEU A 8 -1.84 4.58 -13.00
C LEU A 8 -2.18 3.18 -12.47
N ILE A 9 -2.58 3.10 -11.19
CA ILE A 9 -3.09 1.86 -10.59
C ILE A 9 -4.47 1.46 -11.14
N TYR A 10 -5.10 2.34 -11.93
CA TYR A 10 -6.35 2.11 -12.63
C TYR A 10 -6.30 2.78 -14.00
N SER A 11 -6.39 2.00 -15.07
CA SER A 11 -6.68 2.50 -16.40
C SER A 11 -8.10 3.07 -16.45
N LYS A 12 -8.30 4.16 -17.20
CA LYS A 12 -9.63 4.80 -17.37
C LYS A 12 -10.72 3.87 -17.91
N ASP A 13 -10.32 2.77 -18.55
CA ASP A 13 -11.18 1.73 -19.12
C ASP A 13 -11.47 0.57 -18.14
N GLY A 14 -10.99 0.66 -16.89
CA GLY A 14 -11.17 -0.37 -15.88
C GLY A 14 -10.23 -1.58 -16.04
N SER A 15 -9.28 -1.53 -16.97
CA SER A 15 -8.23 -2.54 -17.07
C SER A 15 -7.22 -2.40 -15.93
N HIS A 16 -6.81 -3.53 -15.35
CA HIS A 16 -5.83 -3.60 -14.29
C HIS A 16 -4.48 -3.90 -14.95
N ASP A 17 -3.71 -2.86 -15.30
CA ASP A 17 -2.30 -3.08 -15.60
C ASP A 17 -1.62 -3.40 -14.27
N ILE A 18 -0.97 -4.55 -14.22
CA ILE A 18 -0.77 -5.36 -13.02
C ILE A 18 -0.15 -4.53 -11.90
N ALA A 19 -0.90 -4.37 -10.79
CA ALA A 19 -0.38 -3.89 -9.51
C ALA A 19 0.94 -4.61 -9.24
N SER A 20 2.05 -3.86 -9.10
CA SER A 20 3.37 -4.45 -8.92
C SER A 20 3.36 -5.40 -7.70
N LEU A 21 4.31 -6.32 -7.59
CA LEU A 21 4.39 -7.20 -6.41
C LEU A 21 4.40 -6.39 -5.09
N ARG A 22 4.97 -5.18 -5.14
CA ARG A 22 4.94 -4.19 -4.06
C ARG A 22 3.51 -3.73 -3.74
N ASP A 23 2.73 -3.37 -4.75
CA ASP A 23 1.33 -2.92 -4.60
C ASP A 23 0.43 -4.06 -4.09
N MET A 24 0.69 -5.31 -4.52
CA MET A 24 0.02 -6.49 -3.98
C MET A 24 0.31 -6.68 -2.48
N PHE A 25 1.57 -6.56 -2.07
CA PHE A 25 1.94 -6.64 -0.65
C PHE A 25 1.38 -5.47 0.15
N ALA A 26 1.38 -4.26 -0.41
CA ALA A 26 0.79 -3.09 0.23
C ALA A 26 -0.71 -3.27 0.43
N ALA A 27 -1.44 -3.78 -0.57
CA ALA A 27 -2.87 -4.06 -0.44
C ALA A 27 -3.16 -5.09 0.67
N LYS A 28 -2.35 -6.14 0.78
CA LYS A 28 -2.48 -7.15 1.85
C LYS A 28 -2.13 -6.58 3.23
N ALA A 29 -1.07 -5.78 3.32
CA ALA A 29 -0.70 -5.09 4.55
C ALA A 29 -1.81 -4.15 5.02
N MET A 30 -2.38 -3.36 4.10
CA MET A 30 -3.51 -2.47 4.36
C MET A 30 -4.72 -3.22 4.91
N GLN A 31 -5.08 -4.36 4.32
CA GLN A 31 -6.18 -5.19 4.82
C GLN A 31 -5.94 -5.65 6.28
N GLY A 32 -4.73 -6.10 6.60
CA GLY A 32 -4.36 -6.49 7.97
C GLY A 32 -4.36 -5.33 8.96
N ILE A 33 -3.88 -4.15 8.53
CA ILE A 33 -3.87 -2.93 9.34
C ILE A 33 -5.30 -2.48 9.68
N LEU A 34 -6.19 -2.45 8.68
CA LEU A 34 -7.57 -2.00 8.82
C LEU A 34 -8.42 -2.93 9.69
N VAL A 35 -8.28 -4.24 9.53
CA VAL A 35 -9.09 -5.22 10.29
C VAL A 35 -8.79 -5.19 11.79
N ASN A 36 -7.64 -4.64 12.17
CA ASN A 36 -7.19 -4.58 13.57
C ASN A 36 -7.07 -3.13 14.09
N ALA A 37 -7.67 -2.15 13.40
CA ALA A 37 -7.58 -0.74 13.76
C ALA A 37 -8.16 -0.45 15.15
N GLU A 38 -9.31 -1.06 15.51
CA GLU A 38 -9.90 -0.93 16.85
C GLU A 38 -9.04 -1.57 17.95
N ARG A 39 -8.26 -2.61 17.61
CA ARG A 39 -7.53 -3.44 18.57
C ARG A 39 -6.07 -3.03 18.77
N ASN A 40 -5.49 -2.31 17.80
CA ASN A 40 -4.11 -1.85 17.86
C ASN A 40 -3.96 -0.41 18.40
N GLU A 41 -5.04 0.22 18.90
CA GLU A 41 -5.05 1.64 19.29
C GLU A 41 -4.63 2.60 18.16
N PHE A 42 -4.53 2.10 16.92
CA PHE A 42 -4.24 2.94 15.78
C PHE A 42 -5.51 3.69 15.41
N SER A 43 -5.66 4.87 15.99
CA SER A 43 -6.50 5.89 15.41
C SER A 43 -5.79 6.43 14.17
N PHE A 44 -5.93 5.74 13.03
CA PHE A 44 -5.53 6.29 11.75
C PHE A 44 -6.44 7.48 11.46
N CYS A 45 -6.02 8.66 11.91
CA CYS A 45 -6.78 9.88 11.73
C CYS A 45 -6.82 10.28 10.24
N LYS A 46 -5.97 9.66 9.38
CA LYS A 46 -5.83 9.99 7.97
C LYS A 46 -5.51 8.75 7.12
N VAL A 47 -6.20 8.63 5.98
CA VAL A 47 -6.00 7.55 4.99
C VAL A 47 -4.55 7.48 4.50
N ASP A 48 -3.86 8.63 4.44
CA ASP A 48 -2.46 8.72 4.01
C ASP A 48 -1.49 7.92 4.91
N GLU A 49 -1.75 7.87 6.23
CA GLU A 49 -0.91 7.13 7.17
C GLU A 49 -1.02 5.61 6.96
N ILE A 50 -2.23 5.14 6.68
CA ILE A 50 -2.50 3.73 6.36
C ILE A 50 -1.77 3.34 5.08
N ALA A 51 -1.88 4.17 4.04
CA ALA A 51 -1.19 3.96 2.78
C ALA A 51 0.33 3.89 2.98
N SER A 52 0.90 4.87 3.70
CA SER A 52 2.33 4.92 3.99
C SER A 52 2.81 3.67 4.73
N LYS A 53 2.10 3.25 5.78
CA LYS A 53 2.47 2.07 6.58
C LYS A 53 2.35 0.77 5.79
N SER A 54 1.37 0.70 4.90
CA SER A 54 1.16 -0.46 4.04
C SER A 54 2.32 -0.65 3.06
N TYR A 55 2.79 0.43 2.44
CA TYR A 55 3.97 0.40 1.57
C TYR A 55 5.27 0.14 2.33
N GLU A 56 5.43 0.68 3.54
CA GLU A 56 6.59 0.40 4.39
C GLU A 56 6.72 -1.11 4.68
N LEU A 57 5.60 -1.78 4.98
CA LEU A 57 5.55 -3.22 5.19
C LEU A 57 5.87 -4.00 3.91
N ALA A 58 5.33 -3.57 2.77
CA ALA A 58 5.60 -4.16 1.46
C ALA A 58 7.09 -4.10 1.11
N ASP A 59 7.73 -2.96 1.34
CA ASP A 59 9.16 -2.76 1.09
C ASP A 59 10.02 -3.63 2.01
N ALA A 60 9.60 -3.81 3.27
CA ALA A 60 10.27 -4.74 4.19
C ALA A 60 10.17 -6.20 3.71
N MET A 61 9.02 -6.63 3.19
CA MET A 61 8.83 -7.97 2.63
C MET A 61 9.68 -8.21 1.39
N LEU A 62 9.81 -7.22 0.51
CA LEU A 62 10.66 -7.32 -0.67
C LEU A 62 12.13 -7.46 -0.29
N ARG A 63 12.63 -6.60 0.61
CA ARG A 63 14.02 -6.70 1.14
C ARG A 63 14.31 -8.05 1.80
N ALA A 64 13.34 -8.65 2.47
CA ALA A 64 13.50 -9.95 3.09
C ALA A 64 13.69 -11.09 2.08
N ARG A 65 13.26 -10.93 0.82
CA ARG A 65 13.48 -11.92 -0.25
C ARG A 65 14.85 -11.80 -0.91
N GLU A 66 15.53 -10.67 -0.75
CA GLU A 66 16.86 -10.43 -1.32
C GLU A 66 18.01 -10.97 -0.41
N LYS A 67 17.65 -11.55 0.75
CA LYS A 67 18.56 -12.24 1.68
C LYS A 67 18.42 -13.74 1.57
#